data_AF-A0A259GIE9-F1
#
_entry.id   AF-A0A259GIE9-F1
#
_cell.length_a   1.000
_cell.length_b   1.000
_cell.length_c   1.000
_cell.angle_alpha   90.00
_cell.angle_beta   90.00
_cell.angle_gamma   90.00
#
_symmetry.space_group_name_H-M   'P 1'
#
loop_
_entity.id
_entity.type
_entity.pdbx_description
1 polymer ?
#
loop_
_entity_poly.entity_id
_entity_poly.type
_entity_poly.pdbx_seq_one_letter_code
_entity_poly.pdbx_strand_id
1 'polypeptide(L)'
;LDGTAGLMAETHIHLFADSIKEVEMFLLNQQIPFDVNEKSYRVMNDGKRDKKGDNRKTVPVFTLETEKGLIKLSVFDVDDIRVATKRTADGSNADRLNVEGVKSLLAHV
;
A
#
# COMPACT_ATOMS: atom_id res chain seq x y z
N LEU A 1 1.89 15.22 -12.61
CA LEU A 1 2.46 13.87 -12.35
C LEU A 1 3.91 13.94 -12.80
N ASP A 2 4.87 14.05 -11.87
CA ASP A 2 6.30 13.96 -12.19
C ASP A 2 6.60 12.47 -12.43
N GLY A 3 6.54 12.05 -13.69
CA GLY A 3 6.65 10.66 -14.09
C GLY A 3 8.06 10.12 -13.90
N THR A 4 8.28 9.39 -12.81
CA THR A 4 9.44 8.49 -12.62
C THR A 4 9.08 7.02 -12.81
N ALA A 5 7.97 6.73 -13.50
CA ALA A 5 7.60 5.38 -13.91
C ALA A 5 8.45 4.95 -15.12
N GLY A 6 9.70 4.54 -14.86
CA GLY A 6 10.55 3.87 -15.86
C GLY A 6 10.12 2.42 -16.10
N LEU A 7 10.71 1.79 -17.12
CA LEU A 7 10.60 0.35 -17.33
C LEU A 7 11.08 -0.37 -16.05
N MET A 8 10.26 -1.25 -15.46
CA MET A 8 10.43 -1.87 -14.12
C MET A 8 10.01 -1.00 -12.91
N ALA A 9 9.16 0.01 -13.09
CA ALA A 9 8.66 0.79 -11.96
C ALA A 9 7.84 -0.08 -10.98
N GLU A 10 8.31 -0.19 -9.73
CA GLU A 10 7.56 -0.85 -8.66
C GLU A 10 6.29 -0.04 -8.35
N THR A 11 5.14 -0.70 -8.39
CA THR A 11 3.86 -0.10 -8.02
C THR A 11 3.55 -0.39 -6.56
N HIS A 12 3.49 0.65 -5.73
CA HIS A 12 3.12 0.52 -4.33
C HIS A 12 1.64 0.86 -4.12
N ILE A 13 0.86 -0.11 -3.63
CA ILE A 13 -0.56 0.06 -3.33
C ILE A 13 -0.77 -0.12 -1.83
N HIS A 14 -1.43 0.84 -1.20
CA HIS A 14 -1.93 0.70 0.17
C HIS A 14 -3.34 0.13 0.10
N LEU A 15 -3.49 -1.12 0.52
CA LEU A 15 -4.77 -1.83 0.56
C LEU A 15 -5.32 -1.75 1.99
N PHE A 16 -6.58 -1.36 2.15
CA PHE A 16 -7.26 -1.31 3.44
C PHE A 16 -8.30 -2.43 3.46
N ALA A 17 -8.13 -3.40 4.36
CA ALA A 17 -8.94 -4.61 4.38
C ALA A 17 -9.31 -4.99 5.81
N ASP A 18 -10.47 -5.65 5.96
CA ASP A 18 -10.96 -6.11 7.27
C ASP A 18 -10.09 -7.25 7.84
N SER A 19 -9.45 -8.04 6.97
CA SER A 19 -8.60 -9.15 7.37
C SER A 19 -7.48 -9.41 6.36
N ILE A 20 -6.24 -9.46 6.85
CA ILE A 20 -5.07 -9.86 6.07
C ILE A 20 -5.24 -11.29 5.53
N LYS A 21 -5.87 -12.17 6.31
CA LYS A 21 -6.09 -13.56 5.91
C LYS A 21 -7.06 -13.69 4.75
N GLU A 22 -8.05 -12.81 4.65
CA GLU A 22 -8.95 -12.78 3.49
C GLU A 22 -8.22 -12.35 2.22
N VAL A 23 -7.30 -11.39 2.31
CA VAL A 23 -6.44 -10.99 1.18
C VAL A 23 -5.53 -12.14 0.73
N GLU A 24 -4.84 -12.79 1.68
CA GLU A 24 -4.00 -13.95 1.42
C GLU A 24 -4.79 -15.08 0.74
N MET A 25 -5.97 -15.42 1.28
CA MET A 25 -6.84 -16.45 0.74
C MET A 25 -7.39 -16.07 -0.65
N PHE A 26 -7.71 -14.80 -0.89
CA PHE A 26 -8.13 -14.32 -2.21
C PHE A 26 -7.04 -14.54 -3.25
N LEU A 27 -5.79 -14.15 -2.95
CA LEU A 27 -4.66 -14.32 -3.87
C LEU A 27 -4.41 -15.81 -4.18
N LEU A 28 -4.44 -16.67 -3.17
CA LEU A 28 -4.33 -18.12 -3.34
C LEU A 28 -5.45 -18.69 -4.21
N ASN A 29 -6.71 -18.31 -3.95
CA ASN A 29 -7.87 -18.77 -4.70
C ASN A 29 -7.85 -18.32 -6.17
N GLN A 30 -7.26 -17.15 -6.45
CA GLN A 30 -7.06 -16.65 -7.81
C GLN A 30 -5.78 -17.19 -8.45
N GLN A 31 -5.03 -18.07 -7.76
CA GLN A 31 -3.76 -18.62 -8.22
C GLN A 31 -2.74 -17.53 -8.58
N ILE A 32 -2.78 -16.40 -7.87
CA ILE A 32 -1.82 -15.31 -8.05
C ILE A 32 -0.61 -15.60 -7.14
N PRO A 33 0.59 -15.84 -7.70
CA PRO A 33 1.80 -16.03 -6.90
C PRO A 33 2.15 -14.76 -6.13
N PHE A 34 2.61 -14.90 -4.89
CA PHE A 34 3.05 -13.78 -4.08
C PHE A 34 4.13 -14.17 -3.08
N ASP A 35 4.96 -13.19 -2.72
CA ASP A 35 5.84 -13.22 -1.55
C ASP A 35 5.31 -12.33 -0.45
N VAL A 36 5.54 -12.71 0.82
CA VAL A 36 5.13 -11.93 1.99
C VAL A 36 6.34 -11.37 2.71
N ASN A 37 6.30 -10.07 2.99
CA ASN A 37 7.27 -9.38 3.85
C ASN A 37 6.52 -8.38 4.75
N GLU A 38 7.24 -7.54 5.48
CA GLU A 38 6.69 -6.47 6.28
C GLU A 38 7.36 -5.13 5.96
N LYS A 39 6.61 -4.03 6.12
CA LYS A 39 7.14 -2.68 5.94
C LYS A 39 6.58 -1.73 6.98
N SER A 40 7.46 -0.86 7.48
CA SER A 40 7.14 0.11 8.51
C SER A 40 6.87 1.49 7.92
N TYR A 41 5.63 1.98 8.07
CA TYR A 41 5.14 3.25 7.55
C TYR A 41 4.95 4.29 8.64
N ARG A 42 5.24 5.56 8.32
CA ARG A 42 4.92 6.69 9.20
C ARG A 42 3.44 7.06 9.04
N VAL A 43 2.72 7.08 10.15
CA VAL A 43 1.28 7.40 10.19
C VAL A 43 1.05 8.70 10.97
N MET A 44 0.02 9.45 10.58
CA MET A 44 -0.38 10.67 11.30
C MET A 44 -1.11 10.28 12.59
N ASN A 45 -0.75 10.89 13.72
CA ASN A 45 -1.43 10.64 14.99
C ASN A 45 -2.90 11.10 14.91
N ASP A 46 -3.81 10.28 15.44
CA ASP A 46 -5.25 10.49 15.60
C ASP A 46 -5.62 11.57 16.66
N GLY A 47 -4.73 12.53 16.90
CA GLY A 47 -4.99 13.64 17.83
C GLY A 47 -4.55 13.40 19.28
N LYS A 48 -4.00 12.23 19.64
CA LYS A 48 -3.34 12.05 20.95
C LYS A 48 -1.95 12.67 20.91
N ARG A 49 -1.86 13.91 21.41
CA ARG A 49 -0.65 14.75 21.46
C ARG A 49 0.48 14.25 22.37
N ASP A 50 0.31 13.12 23.05
CA ASP A 50 1.20 12.76 24.15
C ASP A 50 1.83 11.38 23.94
N LYS A 51 2.81 11.30 23.04
CA LYS A 51 3.99 10.45 23.24
C LYS A 51 5.05 10.78 22.20
N LYS A 52 6.22 11.15 22.71
CA LYS A 52 7.50 11.31 22.01
C LYS A 52 7.96 9.93 21.51
N GLY A 53 7.25 9.36 20.55
CA GLY A 53 7.47 8.05 19.97
C GLY A 53 7.24 8.10 18.47
N ASP A 54 8.15 7.53 17.70
CA ASP A 54 8.05 7.44 16.25
C ASP A 54 6.78 6.64 15.88
N ASN A 55 5.73 7.33 15.44
CA ASN A 55 4.45 6.70 15.10
C ASN A 55 4.59 5.93 13.79
N ARG A 56 5.14 4.73 13.92
CA ARG A 56 5.32 3.80 12.82
C ARG A 56 4.38 2.64 12.96
N LYS A 57 3.72 2.29 11.87
CA LYS A 57 2.91 1.08 11.75
C LYS A 57 3.63 0.10 10.82
N THR A 58 3.96 -1.07 11.35
CA THR A 58 4.46 -2.17 10.53
C THR A 58 3.27 -2.94 9.98
N VAL A 59 3.26 -3.14 8.67
CA VAL A 59 2.17 -3.82 7.94
C VAL A 59 2.75 -4.90 7.04
N PRO A 60 2.02 -6.00 6.80
CA PRO A 60 2.41 -7.00 5.83
C PRO A 60 2.37 -6.41 4.41
N VAL A 61 3.30 -6.87 3.58
CA VAL A 61 3.44 -6.51 2.18
C VAL A 61 3.42 -7.76 1.33
N PHE A 62 2.41 -7.89 0.47
CA PHE A 62 2.36 -8.91 -0.56
C PHE A 62 3.03 -8.36 -1.82
N THR A 63 4.07 -9.05 -2.30
CA THR A 63 4.75 -8.70 -3.56
C THR A 63 4.24 -9.62 -4.65
N LEU A 64 3.63 -9.05 -5.68
CA LEU A 64 3.11 -9.75 -6.84
C LEU A 64 4.03 -9.46 -8.03
N GLU A 65 4.48 -10.52 -8.71
CA GLU A 65 5.17 -10.40 -9.98
C GLU A 65 4.14 -10.40 -11.12
N THR A 66 4.20 -9.40 -11.99
CA THR A 66 3.35 -9.31 -13.18
C THR A 66 4.22 -9.08 -14.42
N GLU A 67 3.67 -9.32 -15.61
CA GLU A 67 4.35 -9.02 -16.89
C GLU A 67 4.81 -7.56 -17.01
N LYS A 68 4.16 -6.68 -16.25
CA LYS A 68 4.31 -5.22 -16.25
C LYS A 68 5.26 -4.71 -15.15
N GLY A 69 5.68 -5.58 -14.24
CA GLY A 69 6.56 -5.25 -13.13
C GLY A 69 6.04 -5.72 -11.77
N LEU A 70 6.67 -5.24 -10.70
CA LEU A 70 6.34 -5.63 -9.33
C LEU A 70 5.23 -4.76 -8.75
N ILE A 71 4.23 -5.41 -8.14
CA ILE A 71 3.20 -4.74 -7.34
C ILE A 71 3.40 -5.09 -5.88
N LYS A 72 3.58 -4.08 -5.03
CA LYS A 72 3.70 -4.23 -3.57
C LYS A 72 2.41 -3.77 -2.90
N LEU A 73 1.63 -4.71 -2.39
CA LEU A 73 0.39 -4.48 -1.65
C LEU A 73 0.68 -4.40 -0.14
N SER A 74 0.74 -3.20 0.41
CA SER A 74 0.84 -3.00 1.86
C SER A 74 -0.54 -3.00 2.48
N VAL A 75 -0.84 -3.98 3.36
CA VAL A 75 -2.20 -4.19 3.88
C VAL A 75 -2.36 -3.54 5.25
N PHE A 76 -3.18 -2.49 5.28
CA PHE A 76 -3.58 -1.75 6.47
C PHE A 76 -4.93 -2.25 6.97
N ASP A 77 -5.23 -1.93 8.23
CA ASP A 77 -6.55 -2.15 8.80
C ASP A 77 -7.57 -1.26 8.05
N VAL A 78 -8.79 -1.76 7.82
CA VAL A 78 -9.85 -0.99 7.15
C VAL A 78 -10.05 0.40 7.78
N ASP A 79 -9.96 0.51 9.10
CA ASP A 79 -10.17 1.78 9.82
C ASP A 79 -9.02 2.77 9.63
N ASP A 80 -7.82 2.28 9.29
CA ASP A 80 -6.67 3.13 8.98
C ASP A 80 -6.90 3.97 7.72
N ILE A 81 -7.90 3.63 6.89
CA ILE A 81 -8.26 4.45 5.72
C ILE A 81 -8.60 5.89 6.13
N ARG A 82 -8.95 6.15 7.40
CA ARG A 82 -9.23 7.50 7.90
C ARG A 82 -7.96 8.31 8.15
N VAL A 83 -6.80 7.67 8.23
CA VAL A 83 -5.51 8.30 8.50
C VAL A 83 -4.69 8.36 7.22
N ALA A 84 -4.18 9.55 6.87
CA ALA A 84 -3.28 9.67 5.73
C ALA A 84 -1.90 9.10 6.07
N THR A 85 -1.46 8.09 5.32
CA THR A 85 -0.04 7.70 5.30
C THR A 85 0.80 8.81 4.68
N LYS A 86 2.04 8.95 5.14
CA LYS A 86 2.96 9.96 4.62
C LYS A 86 3.73 9.44 3.41
N ARG A 87 3.79 10.23 2.34
CA ARG A 87 4.63 9.94 1.16
C ARG A 87 6.10 10.01 1.59
N THR A 88 6.89 9.03 1.17
CA THR A 88 8.32 8.95 1.54
C THR A 88 9.15 10.08 0.93
N ALA A 89 8.76 10.59 -0.24
CA ALA A 89 9.55 11.58 -1.00
C ALA A 89 9.59 12.97 -0.34
N ASP A 90 8.47 13.42 0.23
CA ASP A 90 8.29 14.81 0.69
C ASP A 90 7.57 14.93 2.05
N GLY A 91 7.12 13.81 2.63
CA GLY A 91 6.33 13.81 3.87
C GLY A 91 4.93 14.40 3.71
N SER A 92 4.46 14.63 2.48
CA SER A 92 3.08 15.02 2.20
C SER A 92 2.13 13.84 2.44
N ASN A 93 0.82 14.09 2.40
CA ASN A 93 -0.15 13.01 2.50
C ASN A 93 -0.16 12.21 1.19
N ALA A 94 -0.22 10.88 1.30
CA ALA A 94 -0.35 10.03 0.12
C ALA A 94 -1.70 10.28 -0.58
N ASP A 95 -1.66 10.34 -1.91
CA ASP A 95 -2.84 10.50 -2.74
C ASP A 95 -3.73 9.26 -2.65
N ARG A 96 -5.05 9.47 -2.79
CA ARG A 96 -6.06 8.40 -2.75
C ARG A 96 -6.73 8.30 -4.11
N LEU A 97 -6.90 7.07 -4.58
CA LEU A 97 -7.61 6.77 -5.82
C LEU A 97 -8.78 5.82 -5.54
N ASN A 98 -9.87 6.01 -6.25
CA ASN A 98 -10.98 5.06 -6.27
C ASN A 98 -10.64 3.85 -7.17
N VAL A 99 -11.53 2.86 -7.23
CA VAL A 99 -11.31 1.63 -8.04
C VAL A 99 -11.08 1.95 -9.52
N GLU A 100 -11.79 2.93 -10.08
CA GLU A 100 -11.59 3.36 -11.48
C GLU A 100 -10.20 3.96 -11.69
N GLY A 101 -9.74 4.81 -10.76
CA GLY A 101 -8.39 5.37 -10.78
C GLY A 101 -7.30 4.29 -10.65
N VAL A 102 -7.51 3.29 -9.80
CA VAL A 102 -6.58 2.14 -9.67
C VAL A 102 -6.56 1.32 -10.96
N LYS A 103 -7.72 1.02 -11.55
CA LYS A 103 -7.80 0.33 -12.85
C LYS A 103 -7.07 1.10 -13.94
N SER A 104 -7.24 2.43 -13.98
CA SER A 104 -6.51 3.28 -14.91
C SER A 104 -4.99 3.19 -14.67
N LEU A 105 -4.53 3.16 -13.41
CA LEU A 105 -3.10 3.03 -13.11
C LEU A 105 -2.54 1.70 -13.64
N LEU A 106 -3.19 0.58 -13.31
CA LEU A 106 -2.76 -0.77 -13.72
C LEU A 106 -2.80 -1.00 -15.24
N ALA A 107 -3.59 -0.21 -15.97
CA ALA A 107 -3.61 -0.23 -17.43
C ALA A 107 -2.34 0.36 -18.06
N HIS A 108 -1.67 1.30 -17.37
CA HIS A 108 -0.49 2.03 -17.86
C HIS A 108 0.86 1.52 -17.31
N VAL A 109 0.85 0.66 -16.30
CA VAL A 109 2.00 -0.21 -15.99
C VAL A 109 2.05 -1.31 -17.04
#